data_AF-A0A7S1SFD8-F1
#
_entry.id   AF-A0A7S1SFD8-F1
#
_cell.length_a   1.000
_cell.length_b   1.000
_cell.length_c   1.000
_cell.angle_alpha   90.00
_cell.angle_beta   90.00
_cell.angle_gamma   90.00
#
_symmetry.space_group_name_H-M   'P 1'
#
loop_
_entity.id
_entity.type
_entity.pdbx_description
1 polymer ?
#
loop_
_entity_poly.entity_id
_entity_poly.type
_entity_poly.pdbx_seq_one_letter_code
_entity_poly.pdbx_strand_id
1 'polypeptide(L)'
;SRILGDAQAQGLGGSYALVSGGRALAIAWRKSSFTWLAEGKGDVGEDHQSQYYGKRSAQWVRLRHRDGRTVFFLNHHGPLPVSKSGGCAGSSTAYNILKMIATNAHKDDVIVVVGDFNAQGHSSRVQALKGYLNHVYSGTSMGGVDHIFSNCDAVGHHKLGKGGSDHDALNAVFRI
;
A
#
# COMPACT_ATOMS: atom_id res chain seq x y z
N SER A 1 -13.61 11.61 1.73
CA SER A 1 -13.80 10.27 2.33
C SER A 1 -13.69 10.40 3.85
N ARG A 2 -14.22 9.44 4.62
CA ARG A 2 -14.12 9.43 6.10
C ARG A 2 -12.67 9.59 6.58
N ILE A 3 -11.74 8.88 5.95
CA ILE A 3 -10.29 8.94 6.24
C ILE A 3 -9.74 10.38 6.16
N LEU A 4 -10.12 11.13 5.13
CA LEU A 4 -9.64 12.51 4.97
C LEU A 4 -10.31 13.47 5.98
N GLY A 5 -11.58 13.24 6.31
CA GLY A 5 -12.28 13.99 7.36
C GLY A 5 -11.64 13.79 8.73
N ASP A 6 -11.32 12.54 9.08
CA ASP A 6 -10.65 12.20 10.33
C ASP A 6 -9.24 12.83 10.38
N ALA A 7 -8.48 12.74 9.29
CA ALA A 7 -7.14 13.37 9.21
C ALA A 7 -7.20 14.90 9.40
N GLN A 8 -8.20 15.56 8.81
CA GLN A 8 -8.40 16.99 8.99
C GLN A 8 -8.81 17.33 10.43
N ALA A 9 -9.73 16.57 11.03
CA ALA A 9 -10.16 16.74 12.41
C ALA A 9 -9.01 16.57 13.41
N GLN A 10 -8.01 15.74 13.08
CA GLN A 10 -6.80 15.53 13.88
C GLN A 10 -5.65 16.50 13.51
N GLY A 11 -5.93 17.58 12.78
CA GLY A 11 -4.96 18.66 12.52
C GLY A 11 -3.92 18.34 11.44
N LEU A 12 -4.05 17.23 10.71
CA LEU A 12 -3.06 16.86 9.67
C LEU A 12 -3.17 17.72 8.41
N GLY A 13 -4.33 18.34 8.14
CA GLY A 13 -4.60 19.09 6.90
C GLY A 13 -3.68 20.29 6.65
N GLY A 14 -3.10 20.88 7.68
CA GLY A 14 -2.16 22.00 7.54
C GLY A 14 -0.77 21.58 7.04
N SER A 15 -0.28 20.43 7.51
CA SER A 15 1.10 19.97 7.28
C SER A 15 1.22 18.86 6.23
N TYR A 16 0.12 18.17 5.95
CA TYR A 16 0.06 17.06 5.01
C TYR A 16 -0.76 17.42 3.77
N ALA A 17 -0.33 16.92 2.63
CA ALA A 17 -1.15 16.81 1.44
C ALA A 17 -1.74 15.40 1.40
N LEU A 18 -2.89 15.28 0.73
CA LEU A 18 -3.75 14.11 0.79
C LEU A 18 -4.28 13.81 -0.62
N VAL A 19 -4.34 12.53 -0.95
CA VAL A 19 -5.04 12.05 -2.14
C VAL A 19 -6.00 10.93 -1.75
N SER A 20 -7.22 10.98 -2.28
CA SER A 20 -8.24 9.95 -2.08
C SER A 20 -8.27 8.99 -3.27
N GLY A 21 -7.95 7.72 -3.03
CA GLY A 21 -8.06 6.67 -4.04
C GLY A 21 -9.51 6.27 -4.30
N GLY A 22 -10.39 6.51 -3.32
CA GLY A 22 -11.69 5.85 -3.27
C GLY A 22 -11.54 4.41 -2.79
N ARG A 23 -12.66 3.67 -2.64
CA ARG A 23 -12.64 2.25 -2.20
C ARG A 23 -11.78 2.01 -0.95
N ALA A 24 -11.95 2.88 0.04
CA ALA A 24 -11.22 2.90 1.31
C ALA A 24 -9.69 3.12 1.21
N LEU A 25 -9.20 3.69 0.11
CA LEU A 25 -7.80 4.09 -0.04
C LEU A 25 -7.62 5.60 0.10
N ALA A 26 -6.56 5.97 0.82
CA ALA A 26 -6.00 7.31 0.84
C ALA A 26 -4.48 7.23 1.01
N ILE A 27 -3.79 8.26 0.56
CA ILE A 27 -2.35 8.46 0.82
C ILE A 27 -2.17 9.89 1.33
N ALA A 28 -1.29 10.04 2.32
CA ALA A 28 -0.92 11.31 2.91
C ALA A 28 0.61 11.48 2.88
N TRP A 29 1.10 12.70 2.63
CA TRP A 29 2.52 13.01 2.73
C TRP A 29 2.76 14.39 3.31
N ARG A 30 3.89 14.56 4.02
CA ARG A 30 4.24 15.83 4.65
C ARG A 30 4.76 16.82 3.59
N LYS A 31 4.07 17.95 3.43
CA LYS A 31 4.37 18.96 2.39
C LYS A 31 5.78 19.55 2.52
N SER A 32 6.30 19.65 3.74
CA SER A 32 7.64 20.18 3.99
C SER A 32 8.78 19.21 3.67
N SER A 33 8.47 17.93 3.40
CA SER A 33 9.47 16.90 3.10
C SER A 33 9.37 16.39 1.67
N PHE A 34 8.18 16.44 1.09
CA PHE A 34 7.89 15.85 -0.22
C PHE A 34 7.12 16.81 -1.13
N THR A 35 7.61 16.93 -2.36
CA THR A 35 6.93 17.60 -3.47
C THR A 35 6.24 16.56 -4.33
N TRP A 36 4.96 16.79 -4.65
CA TRP A 36 4.20 15.92 -5.55
C TRP A 36 4.73 16.01 -6.98
N LEU A 37 4.84 14.86 -7.66
CA LEU A 37 5.25 14.78 -9.07
C LEU A 37 4.12 14.24 -9.96
N ALA A 38 3.47 13.16 -9.52
CA ALA A 38 2.39 12.50 -10.24
C ALA A 38 1.60 11.61 -9.29
N GLU A 39 0.39 11.22 -9.69
CA GLU A 39 -0.43 10.26 -8.99
C GLU A 39 -1.29 9.46 -9.95
N GLY A 40 -1.80 8.32 -9.47
CA GLY A 40 -2.71 7.50 -10.25
C GLY A 40 -3.36 6.42 -9.40
N LYS A 41 -4.31 5.73 -10.01
CA LYS A 41 -5.01 4.59 -9.40
C LYS A 41 -5.58 3.69 -10.47
N GLY A 42 -5.89 2.46 -10.09
CA GLY A 42 -6.54 1.50 -10.97
C GLY A 42 -7.01 0.27 -10.24
N ASP A 43 -7.90 -0.47 -10.89
CA ASP A 43 -8.35 -1.77 -10.39
C ASP A 43 -7.25 -2.82 -10.62
N VAL A 44 -6.94 -3.56 -9.57
CA VAL A 44 -5.90 -4.60 -9.57
C VAL A 44 -6.45 -5.95 -9.16
N GLY A 45 -7.65 -6.01 -8.60
CA GLY A 45 -8.33 -7.25 -8.26
C GLY A 45 -9.82 -7.05 -8.12
N GLU A 46 -10.50 -8.11 -7.73
CA GLU A 46 -11.95 -8.13 -7.50
C GLU A 46 -12.25 -9.18 -6.46
N ASP A 47 -13.23 -8.88 -5.60
CA ASP A 47 -13.68 -9.82 -4.59
C ASP A 47 -14.25 -11.09 -5.20
N HIS A 48 -14.10 -12.20 -4.49
CA HIS A 48 -14.81 -13.41 -4.83
C HIS A 48 -16.31 -13.25 -4.56
N GLN A 49 -17.15 -13.92 -5.37
CA GLN A 49 -18.61 -13.81 -5.31
C GLN A 49 -19.20 -14.16 -3.93
N SER A 50 -18.56 -15.07 -3.19
CA SER A 50 -19.00 -15.45 -1.83
C SER A 50 -18.87 -14.32 -0.79
N GLN A 51 -18.08 -13.28 -1.08
CA GLN A 51 -17.92 -12.11 -0.22
C GLN A 51 -17.60 -10.88 -1.08
N TYR A 52 -18.60 -10.42 -1.83
CA TYR A 52 -18.41 -9.43 -2.89
C TYR A 52 -18.74 -8.01 -2.46
N TYR A 53 -17.73 -7.14 -2.40
CA TYR A 53 -17.88 -5.69 -2.26
C TYR A 53 -17.39 -4.93 -3.51
N GLY A 54 -16.99 -5.66 -4.55
CA GLY A 54 -16.63 -5.13 -5.86
C GLY A 54 -15.15 -5.23 -6.19
N LYS A 55 -14.75 -4.41 -7.17
CA LYS A 55 -13.37 -4.29 -7.61
C LYS A 55 -12.49 -3.65 -6.55
N ARG A 56 -11.24 -4.09 -6.50
CA ARG A 56 -10.21 -3.68 -5.55
C ARG A 56 -9.12 -2.90 -6.27
N SER A 57 -8.73 -1.78 -5.68
CA SER A 57 -7.83 -0.84 -6.33
C SER A 57 -6.46 -0.82 -5.66
N ALA A 58 -5.50 -0.33 -6.42
CA ALA A 58 -4.27 0.25 -5.89
C ALA A 58 -4.25 1.73 -6.27
N GLN A 59 -3.68 2.55 -5.39
CA GLN A 59 -3.44 3.97 -5.62
C GLN A 59 -1.96 4.24 -5.40
N TRP A 60 -1.37 5.11 -6.21
CA TRP A 60 0.02 5.50 -6.05
C TRP A 60 0.23 7.01 -6.17
N VAL A 61 1.32 7.47 -5.58
CA VAL A 61 1.88 8.82 -5.76
C VAL A 61 3.37 8.71 -6.04
N ARG A 62 3.88 9.64 -6.84
CA ARG A 62 5.31 9.90 -6.99
C ARG A 62 5.65 11.19 -6.30
N LEU A 63 6.61 11.12 -5.39
CA LEU A 63 6.99 12.21 -4.51
C LEU A 63 8.50 12.44 -4.60
N ARG A 64 8.93 13.67 -4.87
CA ARG A 64 10.33 14.07 -4.72
C ARG A 64 10.58 14.47 -3.28
N HIS A 65 11.43 13.75 -2.57
CA HIS A 65 11.91 14.15 -1.25
C HIS A 65 12.86 15.35 -1.36
N ARG A 66 12.96 16.14 -0.29
CA ARG A 66 13.79 17.37 -0.24
C ARG A 66 15.29 17.15 -0.51
N ASP A 67 15.80 15.93 -0.35
CA ASP A 67 17.20 15.59 -0.69
C ASP A 67 17.40 15.22 -2.16
N GLY A 68 16.36 15.33 -2.98
CA GLY A 68 16.42 15.08 -4.40
C GLY A 68 16.09 13.66 -4.80
N ARG A 69 15.75 12.74 -3.90
CA ARG A 69 15.35 11.37 -4.28
C ARG A 69 13.85 11.24 -4.52
N THR A 70 13.43 10.33 -5.40
CA THR A 70 12.02 10.11 -5.69
C THR A 70 11.53 8.83 -5.03
N VAL A 71 10.33 8.90 -4.43
CA VAL A 71 9.61 7.75 -3.90
C VAL A 71 8.37 7.50 -4.75
N PHE A 72 8.22 6.28 -5.23
CA PHE A 72 6.98 5.74 -5.76
C PHE A 72 6.27 5.01 -4.61
N PHE A 73 5.24 5.63 -4.04
CA PHE A 73 4.49 5.09 -2.91
C PHE A 73 3.13 4.57 -3.37
N LEU A 74 2.86 3.28 -3.18
CA LEU A 74 1.62 2.61 -3.58
C LEU A 74 0.90 2.04 -2.36
N ASN A 75 -0.39 2.32 -2.25
CA ASN A 75 -1.30 1.77 -1.25
C ASN A 75 -2.34 0.87 -1.92
N HIS A 76 -2.59 -0.31 -1.35
CA HIS A 76 -3.51 -1.31 -1.87
C HIS A 76 -4.46 -1.83 -0.80
N HIS A 77 -5.70 -2.12 -1.20
CA HIS A 77 -6.67 -2.83 -0.36
C HIS A 77 -7.18 -4.04 -1.13
N GLY A 78 -6.83 -5.24 -0.66
CA GLY A 78 -6.89 -6.46 -1.44
C GLY A 78 -8.25 -7.17 -1.49
N PRO A 79 -8.43 -8.10 -2.44
CA PRO A 79 -9.62 -8.93 -2.56
C PRO A 79 -9.95 -9.80 -1.35
N LEU A 80 -11.25 -9.90 -1.07
CA LEU A 80 -11.88 -10.80 -0.12
C LEU A 80 -12.45 -12.05 -0.81
N PRO A 81 -12.70 -13.15 -0.06
CA PRO A 81 -12.31 -13.38 1.33
C PRO A 81 -10.80 -13.45 1.54
N VAL A 82 -10.36 -13.21 2.79
CA VAL A 82 -8.95 -13.23 3.17
C VAL A 82 -8.26 -14.52 2.72
N SER A 83 -7.16 -14.37 1.98
CA SER A 83 -6.36 -15.45 1.40
C SER A 83 -7.11 -16.42 0.48
N LYS A 84 -8.38 -16.13 0.15
CA LYS A 84 -9.20 -16.95 -0.74
C LYS A 84 -9.11 -16.41 -2.16
N SER A 85 -8.12 -16.93 -2.85
CA SER A 85 -7.92 -16.88 -4.31
C SER A 85 -6.56 -17.52 -4.53
N GLY A 86 -6.49 -18.85 -4.52
CA GLY A 86 -5.27 -19.59 -4.83
C GLY A 86 -5.05 -19.71 -6.35
N GLY A 87 -3.83 -20.05 -6.77
CA GLY A 87 -3.49 -20.23 -8.18
C GLY A 87 -3.43 -18.93 -8.99
N CYS A 88 -3.63 -19.01 -10.32
CA CYS A 88 -3.48 -17.89 -11.25
C CYS A 88 -4.32 -16.66 -10.88
N ALA A 89 -5.51 -16.85 -10.31
CA ALA A 89 -6.40 -15.77 -9.87
C ALA A 89 -5.79 -14.96 -8.71
N GLY A 90 -5.16 -15.61 -7.73
CA GLY A 90 -4.49 -14.93 -6.62
C GLY A 90 -3.27 -14.10 -7.03
N SER A 91 -2.45 -14.67 -7.90
CA SER A 91 -1.26 -13.98 -8.43
C SER A 91 -1.62 -12.87 -9.43
N SER A 92 -2.79 -12.91 -10.06
CA SER A 92 -3.22 -11.86 -11.00
C SER A 92 -3.21 -10.47 -10.36
N THR A 93 -3.63 -10.35 -9.09
CA THR A 93 -3.59 -9.08 -8.36
C THR A 93 -2.16 -8.62 -8.13
N ALA A 94 -1.25 -9.53 -7.77
CA ALA A 94 0.17 -9.21 -7.64
C ALA A 94 0.75 -8.72 -8.97
N TYR A 95 0.46 -9.40 -10.09
CA TYR A 95 0.95 -8.98 -11.41
C TYR A 95 0.34 -7.67 -11.88
N ASN A 96 -0.91 -7.37 -11.57
CA ASN A 96 -1.53 -6.08 -11.87
C ASN A 96 -0.85 -4.94 -11.07
N ILE A 97 -0.49 -5.19 -9.80
CA ILE A 97 0.29 -4.24 -8.99
C ILE A 97 1.69 -4.05 -9.59
N LEU A 98 2.38 -5.14 -9.94
CA LEU A 98 3.71 -5.06 -10.57
C LEU A 98 3.67 -4.34 -11.93
N LYS A 99 2.63 -4.57 -12.74
CA LYS A 99 2.40 -3.83 -13.99
C LYS A 99 2.18 -2.34 -13.72
N MET A 100 1.40 -2.00 -12.69
CA MET A 100 1.19 -0.61 -12.28
C MET A 100 2.50 0.06 -11.87
N ILE A 101 3.34 -0.63 -11.10
CA ILE A 101 4.70 -0.16 -10.76
C ILE A 101 5.52 0.03 -12.04
N ALA A 102 5.63 -1.01 -12.88
CA ALA A 102 6.45 -0.97 -14.10
C ALA A 102 6.03 0.12 -15.10
N THR A 103 4.75 0.49 -15.11
CA THR A 103 4.21 1.51 -16.01
C THR A 103 4.43 2.93 -15.50
N ASN A 104 4.49 3.14 -14.18
CA ASN A 104 4.41 4.48 -13.59
C ASN A 104 5.64 4.87 -12.77
N ALA A 105 6.37 3.90 -12.20
CA ALA A 105 7.62 4.13 -11.49
C ALA A 105 8.79 4.29 -12.47
N HIS A 106 9.82 5.03 -12.06
CA HIS A 106 11.06 5.16 -12.83
C HIS A 106 12.19 4.33 -12.20
N LYS A 107 13.24 4.05 -12.99
CA LYS A 107 14.37 3.18 -12.62
C LYS A 107 15.02 3.55 -11.28
N ASP A 108 15.08 4.84 -10.95
CA ASP A 108 15.76 5.36 -9.75
C ASP A 108 14.77 5.71 -8.61
N ASP A 109 13.49 5.38 -8.77
CA ASP A 109 12.51 5.59 -7.70
C ASP A 109 12.71 4.54 -6.59
N VAL A 110 12.65 4.98 -5.34
CA VAL A 110 12.42 4.08 -4.21
C VAL A 110 10.96 3.66 -4.24
N ILE A 111 10.71 2.37 -4.37
CA ILE A 111 9.37 1.81 -4.45
C ILE A 111 8.98 1.33 -3.06
N VAL A 112 7.84 1.83 -2.56
CA VAL A 112 7.24 1.38 -1.31
C VAL A 112 5.80 0.99 -1.59
N VAL A 113 5.45 -0.25 -1.27
CA VAL A 113 4.11 -0.81 -1.45
C VAL A 113 3.57 -1.20 -0.08
N VAL A 114 2.40 -0.67 0.27
CA VAL A 114 1.76 -0.91 1.57
C VAL A 114 0.29 -1.26 1.40
N GLY A 115 -0.32 -1.72 2.49
CA GLY A 115 -1.75 -1.74 2.68
C GLY A 115 -2.25 -3.04 3.30
N ASP A 116 -3.58 -3.17 3.35
CA ASP A 116 -4.25 -4.41 3.72
C ASP A 116 -4.39 -5.27 2.46
N PHE A 117 -3.60 -6.34 2.37
CA PHE A 117 -3.63 -7.20 1.20
C PHE A 117 -4.78 -8.19 1.23
N ASN A 118 -5.52 -8.32 2.34
CA ASN A 118 -6.46 -9.42 2.57
C ASN A 118 -5.85 -10.78 2.20
N ALA A 119 -4.56 -10.96 2.44
CA ALA A 119 -3.80 -12.13 2.02
C ALA A 119 -2.68 -12.38 3.02
N GLN A 120 -2.61 -13.59 3.55
CA GLN A 120 -1.57 -13.98 4.50
C GLN A 120 -0.26 -14.28 3.76
N GLY A 121 0.83 -14.33 4.52
CA GLY A 121 2.18 -14.48 3.99
C GLY A 121 2.42 -15.71 3.09
N HIS A 122 1.65 -16.79 3.26
CA HIS A 122 1.75 -18.02 2.46
C HIS A 122 0.94 -17.99 1.15
N SER A 123 0.08 -16.97 0.95
CA SER A 123 -0.77 -16.87 -0.23
C SER A 123 0.03 -16.66 -1.51
N SER A 124 -0.47 -17.17 -2.66
CA SER A 124 0.18 -16.99 -3.95
C SER A 124 0.38 -15.53 -4.35
N ARG A 125 -0.52 -14.63 -3.91
CA ARG A 125 -0.42 -13.18 -4.09
C ARG A 125 0.84 -12.62 -3.43
N VAL A 126 1.04 -12.94 -2.15
CA VAL A 126 2.20 -12.47 -1.38
C VAL A 126 3.49 -13.11 -1.89
N GLN A 127 3.47 -14.41 -2.18
CA GLN A 127 4.62 -15.12 -2.74
C GLN A 127 5.04 -14.56 -4.11
N ALA A 128 4.07 -14.21 -4.97
CA ALA A 128 4.37 -13.55 -6.24
C ALA A 128 5.05 -12.20 -6.04
N LEU A 129 4.57 -11.35 -5.12
CA LEU A 129 5.23 -10.06 -4.84
C LEU A 129 6.65 -10.24 -4.25
N LYS A 130 6.85 -11.23 -3.38
CA LYS A 130 8.17 -11.59 -2.82
C LYS A 130 9.21 -11.97 -3.89
N GLY A 131 8.77 -12.43 -5.05
CA GLY A 131 9.66 -12.71 -6.18
C GLY A 131 10.27 -11.47 -6.83
N TYR A 132 9.72 -10.27 -6.59
CA TYR A 132 10.14 -9.03 -7.25
C TYR A 132 10.44 -7.87 -6.29
N LEU A 133 9.95 -7.92 -5.04
CA LEU A 133 10.14 -6.90 -4.02
C LEU A 133 10.56 -7.56 -2.69
N ASN A 134 11.38 -6.86 -1.92
CA ASN A 134 11.72 -7.24 -0.56
C ASN A 134 10.46 -7.13 0.31
N HIS A 135 10.13 -8.21 1.02
CA HIS A 135 9.09 -8.18 2.04
C HIS A 135 9.67 -7.59 3.32
N VAL A 136 9.25 -6.36 3.64
CA VAL A 136 9.81 -5.57 4.75
C VAL A 136 9.18 -5.97 6.07
N TYR A 137 7.86 -6.02 6.13
CA TYR A 137 7.15 -6.32 7.37
C TYR A 137 5.72 -6.80 7.13
N SER A 138 5.18 -7.51 8.13
CA SER A 138 3.75 -7.84 8.22
C SER A 138 3.21 -7.47 9.59
N GLY A 139 1.96 -7.03 9.63
CA GLY A 139 1.20 -6.91 10.86
C GLY A 139 0.85 -8.27 11.47
N THR A 140 0.09 -8.26 12.56
CA THR A 140 -0.40 -9.49 13.22
C THR A 140 -1.91 -9.69 13.07
N SER A 141 -2.66 -8.64 12.76
CA SER A 141 -4.11 -8.74 12.55
C SER A 141 -4.47 -9.71 11.42
N MET A 142 -5.54 -10.49 11.64
CA MET A 142 -6.09 -11.48 10.69
C MET A 142 -5.05 -12.48 10.13
N GLY A 143 -4.02 -12.80 10.93
CA GLY A 143 -2.92 -13.68 10.51
C GLY A 143 -1.85 -12.97 9.68
N GLY A 144 -1.78 -11.64 9.78
CA GLY A 144 -0.79 -10.79 9.14
C GLY A 144 -1.10 -10.50 7.68
N VAL A 145 -2.25 -9.88 7.43
CA VAL A 145 -2.71 -9.48 6.07
C VAL A 145 -2.20 -8.12 5.63
N ASP A 146 -1.80 -7.28 6.57
CA ASP A 146 -1.17 -5.99 6.29
C ASP A 146 0.31 -6.20 5.99
N HIS A 147 0.78 -5.69 4.86
CA HIS A 147 2.15 -5.88 4.42
C HIS A 147 2.82 -4.58 3.98
N ILE A 148 4.14 -4.56 4.14
CA ILE A 148 5.03 -3.57 3.56
C ILE A 148 6.02 -4.30 2.66
N PHE A 149 6.13 -3.86 1.41
CA PHE A 149 7.15 -4.29 0.45
C PHE A 149 7.94 -3.10 -0.07
N SER A 150 9.18 -3.33 -0.49
CA SER A 150 10.01 -2.30 -1.12
C SER A 150 11.07 -2.88 -2.05
N ASN A 151 11.65 -2.05 -2.93
CA ASN A 151 12.85 -2.39 -3.69
C ASN A 151 14.15 -2.10 -2.93
N CYS A 152 14.08 -1.61 -1.68
CA CYS A 152 15.23 -1.44 -0.80
C CYS A 152 14.91 -1.91 0.62
N ASP A 153 15.95 -2.11 1.41
CA ASP A 153 15.81 -2.56 2.80
C ASP A 153 15.40 -1.41 3.72
N ALA A 154 14.48 -1.69 4.63
CA ALA A 154 14.16 -0.79 5.71
C ALA A 154 15.24 -0.84 6.78
N VAL A 155 15.57 0.31 7.37
CA VAL A 155 16.50 0.42 8.51
C VAL A 155 15.80 0.21 9.85
N GLY A 156 14.47 0.14 9.84
CA GLY A 156 13.66 -0.16 11.03
C GLY A 156 12.20 -0.36 10.67
N HIS A 157 11.48 -1.14 11.47
CA HIS A 157 10.05 -1.36 11.34
C HIS A 157 9.46 -1.75 12.70
N HIS A 158 8.21 -1.36 12.95
CA HIS A 158 7.49 -1.73 14.17
C HIS A 158 5.97 -1.55 14.01
N LYS A 159 5.22 -2.14 14.94
CA LYS A 159 3.78 -1.90 15.08
C LYS A 159 3.56 -0.72 16.01
N LEU A 160 2.63 0.16 15.64
CA LEU A 160 2.18 1.30 16.44
C LEU A 160 0.97 0.97 17.31
N GLY A 161 0.43 -0.25 17.16
CA GLY A 161 -0.81 -0.69 17.80
C GLY A 161 -2.05 -0.34 17.00
N LYS A 162 -3.21 -0.62 17.58
CA LYS A 162 -4.50 -0.60 16.86
C LYS A 162 -5.13 0.78 16.68
N GLY A 163 -4.91 1.70 17.62
CA GLY A 163 -5.45 3.06 17.54
C GLY A 163 -6.98 3.14 17.32
N GLY A 164 -7.75 2.12 17.74
CA GLY A 164 -9.20 2.03 17.52
C GLY A 164 -9.65 1.27 16.27
N SER A 165 -8.72 0.72 15.50
CA SER A 165 -8.96 -0.19 14.36
C SER A 165 -8.94 -1.67 14.80
N ASP A 166 -9.49 -2.56 13.99
CA ASP A 166 -9.29 -4.00 14.07
C ASP A 166 -7.92 -4.44 13.51
N HIS A 167 -7.26 -3.57 12.73
CA HIS A 167 -5.89 -3.73 12.21
C HIS A 167 -4.85 -2.97 13.05
N ASP A 168 -3.61 -3.49 13.08
CA ASP A 168 -2.46 -2.77 13.65
C ASP A 168 -1.96 -1.73 12.64
N ALA A 169 -1.68 -0.51 13.09
CA ALA A 169 -0.93 0.45 12.29
C ALA A 169 0.55 0.03 12.22
N LEU A 170 1.10 -0.03 11.00
CA LEU A 170 2.48 -0.45 10.74
C LEU A 170 3.37 0.73 10.39
N ASN A 171 4.60 0.71 10.88
CA ASN A 171 5.64 1.67 10.54
C ASN A 171 6.85 0.96 9.95
N ALA A 172 7.45 1.58 8.92
CA ALA A 172 8.77 1.25 8.41
C ALA A 172 9.55 2.54 8.13
N VAL A 173 10.85 2.50 8.36
CA VAL A 173 11.79 3.59 8.12
C VAL A 173 12.76 3.17 7.03
N PHE A 174 12.85 3.96 5.97
CA PHE A 174 13.75 3.73 4.86
C PHE A 174 14.84 4.79 4.84
N ARG A 175 16.06 4.35 4.53
CA ARG A 175 17.10 5.25 4.05
C ARG A 175 16.97 5.26 2.54
N ILE A 176 16.12 6.17 2.05
CA ILE A 176 16.22 6.65 0.67
C ILE A 176 17.62 7.20 0.50
#